data_AF-A0A4Q6EBJ1-F1
#
_entry.id   AF-A0A4Q6EBJ1-F1
#
_cell.length_a   1.000
_cell.length_b   1.000
_cell.length_c   1.000
_cell.angle_alpha   90.00
_cell.angle_beta   90.00
_cell.angle_gamma   90.00
#
_symmetry.space_group_name_H-M   'P 1'
#
loop_
_entity.id
_entity.type
_entity.pdbx_description
1 polymer ?
#
loop_
_entity_poly.entity_id
_entity_poly.type
_entity_poly.pdbx_seq_one_letter_code
_entity_poly.pdbx_strand_id
1 'polypeptide(L)'
;MTILLAFFLFGLHSFAQQTVRGTVGDMLLQSSLSGATVTMNEHSTLTDDKGQFRFTNILPGNYSIMVTYSGYQQQQVEIKVISGKENAISPDDAKFRTPNIPVAVLLEGKFSSLYANRVSAAMRDSISAYGGSFMPQNIDDNKMIVVADGDIVLNSVSKGNEPLPMGVNPYTIGTQREVLFANAIFLQNCLDYLVNENNLSEAKAKDYVARLLNMQKVKEEKTFWQIINIAVPVLLVILFAVIFQWNRKRKYSK
;
A
#
# COMPACT_ATOMS: atom_id res chain seq x y z
N MET A 1 52.64 44.28 4.81
CA MET A 1 51.56 43.83 5.72
C MET A 1 50.58 43.01 4.89
N THR A 2 50.52 41.70 5.13
CA THR A 2 49.77 40.73 4.32
C THR A 2 48.33 40.58 4.82
N ILE A 3 47.37 40.68 3.90
CA ILE A 3 45.94 40.45 4.15
C ILE A 3 45.67 38.94 4.07
N LEU A 4 45.12 38.37 5.14
CA LEU A 4 44.69 36.97 5.22
C LEU A 4 43.18 36.89 4.94
N LEU A 5 42.79 36.24 3.84
CA LEU A 5 41.39 36.01 3.48
C LEU A 5 41.00 34.59 3.92
N ALA A 6 40.26 34.47 5.03
CA ALA A 6 39.73 33.19 5.51
C ALA A 6 38.33 32.94 4.95
N PHE A 7 38.22 32.02 3.99
CA PHE A 7 36.92 31.51 3.53
C PHE A 7 36.42 30.44 4.51
N PHE A 8 35.51 30.81 5.41
CA PHE A 8 34.69 29.83 6.13
C PHE A 8 33.53 29.43 5.22
N LEU A 9 33.62 28.23 4.65
CA LEU A 9 32.52 27.62 3.91
C LEU A 9 31.46 27.16 4.94
N PHE A 10 30.55 28.05 5.33
CA PHE A 10 29.34 27.64 6.05
C PHE A 10 28.49 26.81 5.09
N GLY A 11 28.50 25.49 5.27
CA GLY A 11 27.56 24.60 4.60
C GLY A 11 26.14 25.04 4.96
N LEU A 12 25.44 25.64 4.00
CA LEU A 12 24.01 25.92 4.08
C LEU A 12 23.29 24.57 4.19
N HIS A 13 23.04 24.13 5.42
CA HIS A 13 22.12 23.03 5.68
C HIS A 13 20.72 23.58 5.44
N SER A 14 20.22 23.37 4.23
CA SER A 14 18.81 23.60 3.91
C SER A 14 17.98 22.60 4.72
N PHE A 15 17.49 23.03 5.89
CA PHE A 15 16.56 22.24 6.67
C PHE A 15 15.24 22.18 5.91
N ALA A 16 14.89 21.00 5.38
CA ALA A 16 13.60 20.77 4.77
C ALA A 16 12.50 20.92 5.83
N GLN A 17 11.82 22.07 5.84
CA GLN A 17 10.71 22.37 6.74
C GLN A 17 9.48 21.55 6.32
N GLN A 18 8.92 20.75 7.24
CA GLN A 18 7.76 19.90 6.94
C GLN A 18 6.49 20.40 7.61
N THR A 19 5.36 19.92 7.10
CA THR A 19 4.04 20.19 7.67
C THR A 19 3.38 18.88 8.09
N VAL A 20 2.91 18.80 9.32
CA VAL A 20 2.06 17.71 9.84
C VAL A 20 0.62 18.21 9.88
N ARG A 21 -0.31 17.44 9.32
CA ARG A 21 -1.75 17.76 9.29
C ARG A 21 -2.56 16.53 9.69
N GLY A 22 -3.73 16.75 10.26
CA GLY A 22 -4.67 15.69 10.56
C GLY A 22 -6.03 16.22 10.99
N THR A 23 -6.97 15.31 11.19
CA THR A 23 -8.30 15.57 11.74
C THR A 23 -8.48 14.95 13.12
N VAL A 24 -9.22 15.64 13.97
CA VAL A 24 -9.76 15.10 15.22
C VAL A 24 -11.27 15.02 15.09
N GLY A 25 -11.81 13.85 15.38
CA GLY A 25 -13.24 13.59 15.33
C GLY A 25 -13.63 12.54 16.36
N ASP A 26 -14.92 12.53 16.69
CA ASP A 26 -15.56 11.51 17.51
C ASP A 26 -15.80 10.25 16.67
N MET A 27 -15.31 9.11 17.13
CA MET A 27 -15.41 7.85 16.40
C MET A 27 -16.80 7.20 16.47
N LEU A 28 -17.60 7.54 17.50
CA LEU A 28 -18.97 7.02 17.68
C LEU A 28 -19.99 7.87 16.94
N LEU A 29 -19.84 9.19 17.00
CA LEU A 29 -20.74 10.15 16.37
C LEU A 29 -20.33 10.53 14.94
N GLN A 30 -19.15 10.07 14.49
CA GLN A 30 -18.53 10.42 13.21
C GLN A 30 -18.46 11.94 12.93
N SER A 31 -18.43 12.74 14.00
CA SER A 31 -18.43 14.20 13.93
C SER A 31 -17.04 14.76 14.19
N SER A 32 -16.63 15.77 13.43
CA SER A 32 -15.39 16.52 13.71
C SER A 32 -15.45 17.26 15.05
N LEU A 33 -14.34 17.28 15.78
CA LEU A 33 -14.22 18.00 17.05
C LEU A 33 -13.46 19.31 16.84
N SER A 34 -14.18 20.43 16.88
CA SER A 34 -13.61 21.79 16.85
C SER A 34 -13.16 22.23 18.24
N GLY A 35 -12.02 22.92 18.32
CA GLY A 35 -11.45 23.41 19.58
C GLY A 35 -10.74 22.34 20.43
N ALA A 36 -10.43 21.18 19.86
CA ALA A 36 -9.57 20.19 20.51
C ALA A 36 -8.11 20.68 20.50
N THR A 37 -7.45 20.55 21.65
CA THR A 37 -6.03 20.90 21.79
C THR A 37 -5.20 19.71 21.35
N VAL A 38 -4.43 19.92 20.29
CA VAL A 38 -3.47 18.96 19.76
C VAL A 38 -2.08 19.45 20.14
N THR A 39 -1.37 18.65 20.92
CA THR A 39 -0.01 18.94 21.40
C THR A 39 0.95 17.94 20.78
N MET A 40 2.06 18.43 20.26
CA MET A 40 3.13 17.64 19.66
C MET A 40 4.46 18.12 20.24
N ASN A 41 4.97 17.37 21.23
CA ASN A 41 6.08 17.78 22.10
C ASN A 41 5.82 19.17 22.71
N GLU A 42 6.61 20.19 22.35
CA GLU A 42 6.49 21.58 22.84
C GLU A 42 5.55 22.47 22.00
N HIS A 43 5.04 21.96 20.86
CA HIS A 43 4.16 22.73 19.99
C HIS A 43 2.70 22.33 20.25
N SER A 44 1.81 23.31 20.40
CA SER A 44 0.37 23.07 20.55
C SER A 44 -0.43 23.87 19.51
N THR A 45 -1.52 23.29 19.04
CA THR A 45 -2.48 23.96 18.16
C THR A 45 -3.89 23.52 18.49
N LEU A 46 -4.89 24.30 18.07
CA LEU A 46 -6.30 23.97 18.20
C LEU A 46 -6.84 23.45 16.86
N THR A 47 -7.81 22.56 16.93
CA THR A 47 -8.56 22.14 15.73
C THR A 47 -9.56 23.20 15.30
N ASP A 48 -9.75 23.33 13.99
CA ASP A 48 -10.73 24.23 13.38
C ASP A 48 -12.17 23.66 13.41
N ASP A 49 -13.13 24.40 12.84
CA ASP A 49 -14.55 24.01 12.74
C ASP A 49 -14.79 22.69 11.99
N LYS A 50 -13.79 22.20 11.24
CA LYS A 50 -13.82 20.91 10.54
C LYS A 50 -12.99 19.85 11.26
N GLY A 51 -12.49 20.14 12.47
CA GLY A 51 -11.64 19.27 13.28
C GLY A 51 -10.20 19.17 12.78
N GLN A 52 -9.77 20.02 11.84
CA GLN A 52 -8.45 19.94 11.23
C GLN A 52 -7.41 20.68 12.07
N PHE A 53 -6.20 20.13 12.14
CA PHE A 53 -5.04 20.79 12.75
C PHE A 53 -3.85 20.80 11.80
N ARG A 54 -2.92 21.73 12.02
CA ARG A 54 -1.69 21.86 11.23
C ARG A 54 -0.52 22.35 12.07
N PHE A 55 0.58 21.61 12.02
CA PHE A 55 1.90 22.04 12.49
C PHE A 55 2.81 22.28 11.30
N THR A 56 3.47 23.43 11.25
CA THR A 56 4.44 23.79 10.20
C THR A 56 5.85 23.84 10.78
N ASN A 57 6.85 23.76 9.90
CA ASN A 57 8.26 23.86 10.27
C ASN A 57 8.73 22.75 11.22
N ILE A 58 8.23 21.54 11.01
CA ILE A 58 8.59 20.38 11.83
C ILE A 58 9.80 19.67 11.21
N LEU A 59 10.79 19.38 12.03
CA LEU A 59 11.97 18.63 11.63
C LEU A 59 11.62 17.14 11.49
N PRO A 60 12.35 16.37 10.65
CA PRO A 60 12.20 14.92 10.63
C PRO A 60 12.56 14.32 12.00
N GLY A 61 11.72 13.42 12.51
CA GLY A 61 11.89 12.84 13.84
C GLY A 61 10.69 11.99 14.27
N ASN A 62 10.80 11.35 15.43
CA ASN A 62 9.65 10.70 16.08
C ASN A 62 8.98 11.70 17.01
N TYR A 63 7.66 11.83 16.91
CA TYR A 63 6.87 12.76 17.70
C TYR A 63 5.69 12.05 18.34
N SER A 64 5.33 12.48 19.53
CA SER A 64 4.08 12.05 20.18
C SER A 64 3.05 13.15 20.05
N ILE A 65 1.95 12.86 19.35
CA ILE A 65 0.77 13.73 19.30
C ILE A 65 -0.17 13.34 20.43
N MET A 66 -0.60 14.34 21.17
CA MET A 66 -1.48 14.25 22.31
C MET A 66 -2.71 15.11 22.04
N VAL A 67 -3.88 14.49 22.01
CA VAL A 67 -5.14 15.19 21.78
C VAL A 67 -5.91 15.27 23.10
N THR A 68 -6.34 16.47 23.46
CA THR A 68 -7.13 16.76 24.65
C THR A 68 -8.36 17.60 24.28
N TYR A 69 -9.52 17.20 24.81
CA TYR A 69 -10.77 17.92 24.60
C TYR A 69 -11.68 17.69 25.81
N SER A 70 -12.42 18.72 26.23
CA SER A 70 -13.23 18.66 27.45
C SER A 70 -14.29 17.56 27.36
N GLY A 71 -14.36 16.69 28.36
CA GLY A 71 -15.30 15.56 28.40
C GLY A 71 -14.83 14.30 27.64
N TYR A 72 -13.65 14.32 27.02
CA TYR A 72 -13.09 13.17 26.30
C TYR A 72 -11.84 12.64 27.00
N GLN A 73 -11.62 11.33 26.86
CA GLN A 73 -10.35 10.72 27.28
C GLN A 73 -9.23 11.19 26.36
N GLN A 74 -8.11 11.59 26.97
CA GLN A 74 -6.91 12.00 26.24
C GLN A 74 -6.35 10.84 25.42
N GLN A 75 -6.00 11.12 24.17
CA GLN A 75 -5.42 10.15 23.26
C GLN A 75 -4.00 10.54 22.88
N GLN A 76 -3.08 9.57 22.92
CA GLN A 76 -1.69 9.74 22.53
C GLN A 76 -1.38 8.84 21.32
N VAL A 77 -0.75 9.41 20.30
CA VAL A 77 -0.39 8.72 19.06
C VAL A 77 1.06 9.06 18.70
N GLU A 78 1.88 8.05 18.50
CA GLU A 78 3.25 8.23 18.02
C GLU A 78 3.27 8.33 16.49
N ILE A 79 3.97 9.33 15.95
CA ILE A 79 4.15 9.52 14.52
C ILE A 79 5.63 9.65 14.18
N LYS A 80 6.00 9.20 12.98
CA LYS A 80 7.33 9.38 12.43
C LYS A 80 7.27 10.37 11.28
N VAL A 81 7.86 11.54 11.48
CA VAL A 81 7.94 12.61 10.49
C VAL A 81 9.17 12.36 9.61
N ILE A 82 8.98 12.00 8.34
CA ILE A 82 10.07 11.74 7.38
C ILE A 82 10.23 12.87 6.35
N SER A 83 11.47 13.16 5.95
CA SER A 83 11.75 14.19 4.94
C SER A 83 11.19 13.81 3.57
N GLY A 84 10.14 14.53 3.17
CA GLY A 84 9.36 14.31 1.96
C GLY A 84 7.94 14.79 2.23
N LYS A 85 7.34 15.52 1.29
CA LYS A 85 5.99 16.08 1.46
C LYS A 85 5.01 14.99 1.91
N GLU A 86 4.40 15.24 3.07
CA GLU A 86 3.20 14.58 3.60
C GLU A 86 3.41 13.32 4.45
N ASN A 87 3.42 13.53 5.78
CA ASN A 87 3.15 12.49 6.76
C ASN A 87 1.65 12.50 7.05
N ALA A 88 0.87 11.83 6.21
CA ALA A 88 -0.50 11.49 6.54
C ALA A 88 -0.48 10.35 7.56
N ILE A 89 -1.27 10.48 8.62
CA ILE A 89 -1.49 9.43 9.61
C ILE A 89 -2.17 8.28 8.84
N SER A 90 -1.41 7.25 8.46
CA SER A 90 -1.99 6.04 7.87
C SER A 90 -2.85 5.34 8.94
N PRO A 91 -4.01 4.76 8.57
CA PRO A 91 -4.81 3.97 9.48
C PRO A 91 -3.93 2.92 10.17
N ASP A 92 -4.06 2.83 11.48
CA ASP A 92 -3.28 1.97 12.37
C ASP A 92 -3.06 0.55 11.81
N ASP A 93 -1.86 0.29 11.28
CA ASP A 93 -1.44 -1.02 10.75
C ASP A 93 -1.63 -2.14 11.79
N ALA A 94 -1.72 -1.79 13.09
CA ALA A 94 -2.01 -2.74 14.16
C ALA A 94 -3.39 -3.41 14.06
N LYS A 95 -4.31 -2.88 13.22
CA LYS A 95 -5.63 -3.50 12.98
C LYS A 95 -5.63 -4.53 11.84
N PHE A 96 -4.60 -4.57 10.99
CA PHE A 96 -4.53 -5.48 9.84
C PHE A 96 -3.50 -6.60 10.05
N ARG A 97 -3.64 -7.36 11.15
CA ARG A 97 -2.65 -8.37 11.57
C ARG A 97 -2.86 -9.76 10.98
N THR A 98 -3.99 -10.01 10.33
CA THR A 98 -4.32 -11.32 9.76
C THR A 98 -3.80 -11.42 8.34
N PRO A 99 -2.72 -12.19 8.08
CA PRO A 99 -2.28 -12.44 6.71
C PRO A 99 -3.25 -13.40 6.00
N ASN A 100 -3.24 -13.39 4.67
CA ASN A 100 -3.90 -14.38 3.80
C ASN A 100 -5.43 -14.45 3.93
N ILE A 101 -6.09 -13.30 4.09
CA ILE A 101 -7.56 -13.26 4.03
C ILE A 101 -8.01 -13.55 2.59
N PRO A 102 -8.85 -14.56 2.34
CA PRO A 102 -9.36 -14.83 1.01
C PRO A 102 -10.28 -13.68 0.57
N VAL A 103 -9.89 -12.99 -0.51
CA VAL A 103 -10.67 -11.88 -1.09
C VAL A 103 -11.67 -12.36 -2.13
N ALA A 104 -11.40 -13.50 -2.77
CA ALA A 104 -12.28 -14.13 -3.73
C ALA A 104 -12.23 -15.65 -3.59
N VAL A 105 -13.36 -16.31 -3.88
CA VAL A 105 -13.49 -17.77 -3.87
C VAL A 105 -14.18 -18.24 -5.15
N LEU A 106 -13.68 -19.35 -5.71
CA LEU A 106 -14.33 -20.07 -6.81
C LEU A 106 -15.16 -21.21 -6.21
N LEU A 107 -16.43 -21.27 -6.60
CA LEU A 107 -17.39 -22.29 -6.22
C LEU A 107 -17.74 -23.09 -7.47
N GLU A 108 -17.64 -24.41 -7.39
CA GLU A 108 -17.98 -25.32 -8.48
C GLU A 108 -18.93 -26.42 -8.01
N GLY A 109 -19.85 -26.82 -8.89
CA GLY A 109 -20.77 -27.93 -8.67
C GLY A 109 -22.22 -27.52 -8.83
N LYS A 110 -23.11 -28.24 -8.14
CA LYS A 110 -24.56 -28.13 -8.34
C LYS A 110 -25.19 -27.15 -7.35
N PHE A 111 -25.52 -25.96 -7.83
CA PHE A 111 -26.19 -24.95 -7.02
C PHE A 111 -27.70 -25.20 -6.91
N SER A 112 -28.22 -25.06 -5.68
CA SER A 112 -29.67 -25.01 -5.42
C SER A 112 -30.22 -23.65 -5.84
N SER A 113 -31.36 -23.66 -6.51
CA SER A 113 -32.09 -22.44 -6.86
C SER A 113 -32.60 -21.75 -5.59
N LEU A 114 -32.52 -20.41 -5.56
CA LEU A 114 -33.14 -19.59 -4.50
C LEU A 114 -34.65 -19.86 -4.38
N TYR A 115 -35.28 -20.29 -5.47
CA TYR A 115 -36.72 -20.53 -5.56
C TYR A 115 -37.11 -21.97 -5.24
N ALA A 116 -36.17 -22.89 -4.96
CA ALA A 116 -36.46 -24.32 -4.81
C ALA A 116 -37.62 -24.62 -3.84
N ASN A 117 -37.72 -23.85 -2.76
CA ASN A 117 -38.77 -23.98 -1.73
C ASN A 117 -39.80 -22.84 -1.75
N ARG A 118 -39.80 -21.99 -2.79
CA ARG A 118 -40.65 -20.79 -2.88
C ARG A 118 -41.65 -20.83 -4.04
N VAL A 119 -41.58 -21.83 -4.93
CA VAL A 119 -42.52 -21.98 -6.05
C VAL A 119 -43.71 -22.82 -5.62
N SER A 120 -44.91 -22.25 -5.71
CA SER A 120 -46.18 -22.95 -5.42
C SER A 120 -46.58 -23.90 -6.56
N ALA A 121 -47.50 -24.83 -6.30
CA ALA A 121 -48.01 -25.75 -7.32
C ALA A 121 -48.60 -25.00 -8.54
N ALA A 122 -49.46 -24.00 -8.31
CA ALA A 122 -50.04 -23.18 -9.37
C ALA A 122 -48.99 -22.46 -10.24
N MET A 123 -47.88 -22.05 -9.63
CA MET A 123 -46.80 -21.38 -10.35
C MET A 123 -45.97 -22.37 -11.18
N ARG A 124 -45.75 -23.59 -10.68
CA ARG A 124 -45.16 -24.68 -11.48
C ARG A 124 -46.05 -25.05 -12.67
N ASP A 125 -47.35 -25.20 -12.45
CA ASP A 125 -48.31 -25.53 -13.50
C ASP A 125 -48.35 -24.45 -14.59
N SER A 126 -48.24 -23.17 -14.18
CA SER A 126 -48.14 -22.04 -15.11
C SER A 126 -46.83 -22.08 -15.92
N ILE A 127 -45.68 -22.36 -15.28
CA ILE A 127 -44.38 -22.48 -15.97
C ILE A 127 -44.39 -23.63 -16.98
N SER A 128 -45.00 -24.76 -16.60
CA SER A 128 -45.18 -25.92 -17.47
C SER A 128 -46.11 -25.66 -18.65
N ALA A 129 -47.14 -24.82 -18.47
CA ALA A 129 -48.02 -24.41 -19.56
C ALA A 129 -47.30 -23.60 -20.65
N TYR A 130 -46.22 -22.88 -20.30
CA TYR A 130 -45.36 -22.16 -21.26
C TYR A 130 -44.18 -23.00 -21.79
N GLY A 131 -44.15 -24.30 -21.52
CA GLY A 131 -43.08 -25.21 -21.99
C GLY A 131 -41.80 -25.15 -21.15
N GLY A 132 -41.82 -24.48 -19.99
CA GLY A 132 -40.71 -24.46 -19.04
C GLY A 132 -40.85 -25.57 -17.98
N SER A 133 -39.73 -26.12 -17.51
CA SER A 133 -39.70 -26.94 -16.30
C SER A 133 -38.96 -26.19 -15.21
N PHE A 134 -39.54 -26.09 -14.02
CA PHE A 134 -38.86 -25.48 -12.88
C PHE A 134 -37.78 -26.42 -12.37
N MET A 135 -36.52 -25.97 -12.44
CA MET A 135 -35.37 -26.72 -11.94
C MET A 135 -35.00 -26.23 -10.54
N PRO A 136 -35.20 -27.05 -9.48
CA PRO A 136 -34.83 -26.69 -8.11
C PRO A 136 -33.31 -26.68 -7.90
N GLN A 137 -32.56 -27.38 -8.75
CA GLN A 137 -31.10 -27.44 -8.76
C GLN A 137 -30.61 -27.56 -10.20
N ASN A 138 -29.40 -27.07 -10.49
CA ASN A 138 -28.77 -27.30 -11.79
C ASN A 138 -28.51 -28.80 -12.05
N ILE A 139 -28.74 -29.22 -13.30
CA ILE A 139 -28.51 -30.59 -13.76
C ILE A 139 -27.00 -30.85 -13.87
N ASP A 140 -26.31 -29.92 -14.54
CA ASP A 140 -24.87 -29.94 -14.76
C ASP A 140 -24.12 -29.12 -13.71
N ASP A 141 -22.84 -29.43 -13.56
CA ASP A 141 -21.95 -28.67 -12.69
C ASP A 141 -21.76 -27.26 -13.24
N ASN A 142 -21.89 -26.28 -12.37
CA ASN A 142 -21.78 -24.86 -12.72
C ASN A 142 -20.66 -24.23 -11.90
N LYS A 143 -20.19 -23.06 -12.34
CA LYS A 143 -19.07 -22.32 -11.77
C LYS A 143 -19.56 -20.94 -11.33
N MET A 144 -19.15 -20.51 -10.15
CA MET A 144 -19.48 -19.19 -9.61
C MET A 144 -18.26 -18.62 -8.89
N ILE A 145 -17.93 -17.36 -9.18
CA ILE A 145 -16.85 -16.64 -8.49
C ILE A 145 -17.49 -15.63 -7.56
N VAL A 146 -17.15 -15.67 -6.27
CA VAL A 146 -17.64 -14.75 -5.24
C VAL A 146 -16.48 -13.88 -4.79
N VAL A 147 -16.66 -12.56 -4.83
CA VAL A 147 -15.64 -11.58 -4.45
C VAL A 147 -16.14 -10.77 -3.26
N ALA A 148 -15.26 -10.49 -2.31
CA ALA A 148 -15.60 -9.82 -1.05
C ALA A 148 -16.03 -8.36 -1.22
N ASP A 149 -15.55 -7.69 -2.27
CA ASP A 149 -15.83 -6.28 -2.53
C ASP A 149 -16.14 -6.04 -4.01
N GLY A 150 -17.19 -5.27 -4.28
CA GLY A 150 -17.63 -4.86 -5.61
C GLY A 150 -16.74 -3.77 -6.22
N ASP A 151 -15.98 -3.04 -5.41
CA ASP A 151 -15.11 -1.97 -5.89
C ASP A 151 -13.92 -2.48 -6.71
N ILE A 152 -13.63 -3.79 -6.65
CA ILE A 152 -12.50 -4.41 -7.36
C ILE A 152 -12.57 -4.20 -8.88
N VAL A 153 -13.79 -4.08 -9.45
CA VAL A 153 -14.02 -3.92 -10.89
C VAL A 153 -14.20 -2.46 -11.32
N LEU A 154 -14.10 -1.51 -10.39
CA LEU A 154 -14.35 -0.10 -10.68
C LEU A 154 -13.08 0.62 -11.14
N ASN A 155 -13.28 1.56 -12.06
CA ASN A 155 -12.25 2.51 -12.46
C ASN A 155 -12.45 3.81 -11.67
N SER A 156 -11.41 4.23 -10.95
CA SER A 156 -11.40 5.55 -10.30
C SER A 156 -11.24 6.65 -11.36
N VAL A 157 -11.64 7.89 -11.02
CA VAL A 157 -11.47 9.05 -11.89
C VAL A 157 -10.38 10.00 -11.36
N SER A 158 -9.59 10.57 -12.26
CA SER A 158 -8.59 11.59 -11.93
C SER A 158 -9.22 12.99 -11.78
N LYS A 159 -8.45 13.98 -11.31
CA LYS A 159 -8.88 15.38 -11.07
C LYS A 159 -9.30 16.18 -12.34
N GLY A 160 -9.49 15.50 -13.47
CA GLY A 160 -10.02 16.03 -14.73
C GLY A 160 -11.19 15.23 -15.30
N ASN A 161 -11.82 14.36 -14.49
CA ASN A 161 -12.87 13.44 -14.91
C ASN A 161 -12.43 12.39 -15.96
N GLU A 162 -11.11 12.16 -16.07
CA GLU A 162 -10.55 11.11 -16.90
C GLU A 162 -10.55 9.78 -16.14
N PRO A 163 -11.06 8.68 -16.74
CA PRO A 163 -11.05 7.37 -16.11
C PRO A 163 -9.61 6.84 -16.02
N LEU A 164 -9.22 6.42 -14.82
CA LEU A 164 -7.95 5.76 -14.57
C LEU A 164 -8.05 4.27 -14.91
N PRO A 165 -6.93 3.61 -15.26
CA PRO A 165 -6.90 2.16 -15.40
C PRO A 165 -7.38 1.45 -14.11
N MET A 166 -8.08 0.33 -14.28
CA MET A 166 -8.63 -0.45 -13.17
C MET A 166 -7.48 -1.00 -12.31
N GLY A 167 -7.59 -0.85 -10.99
CA GLY A 167 -6.51 -1.20 -10.06
C GLY A 167 -5.50 -0.08 -9.79
N VAL A 168 -5.71 1.14 -10.29
CA VAL A 168 -4.93 2.32 -9.87
C VAL A 168 -5.59 2.98 -8.68
N ASN A 169 -4.82 3.24 -7.62
CA ASN A 169 -5.29 4.03 -6.49
C ASN A 169 -5.10 5.55 -6.78
N PRO A 170 -6.18 6.35 -6.87
CA PRO A 170 -6.11 7.76 -7.25
C PRO A 170 -5.30 8.63 -6.28
N TYR A 171 -5.11 8.19 -5.04
CA TYR A 171 -4.34 8.91 -4.02
C TYR A 171 -2.83 8.64 -4.10
N THR A 172 -2.41 7.63 -4.86
CA THR A 172 -0.99 7.26 -4.98
C THR A 172 -0.32 7.80 -6.25
N ILE A 173 -1.12 8.34 -7.17
CA ILE A 173 -0.66 8.83 -8.47
C ILE A 173 0.32 10.00 -8.29
N GLY A 174 1.50 9.91 -8.91
CA GLY A 174 2.53 10.94 -8.82
C GLY A 174 3.34 10.91 -7.51
N THR A 175 3.15 9.88 -6.68
CA THR A 175 3.98 9.63 -5.49
C THR A 175 4.95 8.47 -5.75
N GLN A 176 5.92 8.27 -4.85
CA GLN A 176 6.82 7.11 -4.89
C GLN A 176 6.13 5.76 -4.61
N ARG A 177 4.82 5.76 -4.31
CA ARG A 177 4.01 4.57 -3.97
C ARG A 177 2.92 4.27 -5.00
N GLU A 178 3.06 4.78 -6.22
CA GLU A 178 2.16 4.43 -7.32
C GLU A 178 2.28 2.92 -7.61
N VAL A 179 1.21 2.17 -7.32
CA VAL A 179 1.13 0.73 -7.58
C VAL A 179 -0.11 0.48 -8.42
N LEU A 180 0.09 -0.19 -9.55
CA LEU A 180 -0.99 -0.73 -10.37
C LEU A 180 -1.31 -2.15 -9.88
N PHE A 181 -2.50 -2.33 -9.31
CA PHE A 181 -3.01 -3.65 -8.96
C PHE A 181 -3.54 -4.38 -10.19
N ALA A 182 -3.48 -5.71 -10.16
CA ALA A 182 -3.85 -6.57 -11.28
C ALA A 182 -5.38 -6.78 -11.40
N ASN A 183 -6.21 -5.83 -10.96
CA ASN A 183 -7.67 -5.97 -10.94
C ASN A 183 -8.27 -6.25 -12.32
N ALA A 184 -7.79 -5.53 -13.36
CA ALA A 184 -8.20 -5.74 -14.73
C ALA A 184 -7.91 -7.17 -15.21
N ILE A 185 -6.69 -7.65 -14.93
CA ILE A 185 -6.23 -9.00 -15.29
C ILE A 185 -7.03 -10.05 -14.53
N PHE A 186 -7.28 -9.82 -13.23
CA PHE A 186 -8.12 -10.69 -12.41
C PHE A 186 -9.52 -10.83 -13.00
N LEU A 187 -10.19 -9.72 -13.33
CA LEU A 187 -11.53 -9.76 -13.93
C LEU A 187 -11.53 -10.46 -15.29
N GLN A 188 -10.53 -10.19 -16.13
CA GLN A 188 -10.39 -10.84 -17.43
C GLN A 188 -10.22 -12.36 -17.27
N ASN A 189 -9.37 -12.80 -16.33
CA ASN A 189 -9.18 -14.21 -16.04
C ASN A 189 -10.46 -14.87 -15.49
N CYS A 190 -11.20 -14.19 -14.63
CA CYS A 190 -12.49 -14.66 -14.12
C CYS A 190 -13.51 -14.85 -15.26
N LEU A 191 -13.61 -13.88 -16.17
CA LEU A 191 -14.52 -13.94 -17.32
C LEU A 191 -14.11 -15.06 -18.29
N ASP A 192 -12.82 -15.12 -18.63
CA ASP A 192 -12.27 -16.18 -19.47
C ASP A 192 -12.54 -17.56 -18.85
N TYR A 193 -12.44 -17.70 -17.53
CA TYR A 193 -12.73 -18.95 -16.84
C TYR A 193 -14.22 -19.33 -16.86
N LEU A 194 -15.11 -18.35 -16.70
CA LEU A 194 -16.56 -18.60 -16.64
C LEU A 194 -17.19 -18.83 -18.03
N VAL A 195 -16.62 -18.27 -19.09
CA VAL A 195 -17.15 -18.37 -20.46
C VAL A 195 -16.56 -19.55 -21.23
N ASN A 196 -15.34 -19.97 -20.90
CA ASN A 196 -14.61 -20.93 -21.71
C ASN A 196 -14.93 -22.38 -21.34
N GLU A 197 -15.65 -23.08 -22.22
CA GLU A 197 -15.98 -24.51 -22.07
C GLU A 197 -14.81 -25.44 -22.43
N ASN A 198 -13.79 -24.95 -23.16
CA ASN A 198 -12.80 -25.79 -23.84
C ASN A 198 -11.40 -25.84 -23.18
N ASN A 199 -11.24 -25.45 -21.91
CA ASN A 199 -9.97 -25.48 -21.16
C ASN A 199 -8.76 -24.76 -21.84
N LEU A 200 -9.00 -23.89 -22.84
CA LEU A 200 -7.94 -23.16 -23.57
C LEU A 200 -7.16 -22.15 -22.70
N SER A 201 -7.63 -21.90 -21.48
CA SER A 201 -7.02 -20.95 -20.53
C SER A 201 -5.71 -21.48 -19.93
N GLU A 202 -5.54 -22.81 -19.79
CA GLU A 202 -4.28 -23.41 -19.29
C GLU A 202 -3.10 -23.19 -20.26
N ALA A 203 -3.37 -23.07 -21.56
CA ALA A 203 -2.34 -22.88 -22.59
C ALA A 203 -1.74 -21.46 -22.62
N LYS A 204 -2.32 -20.50 -21.89
CA LYS A 204 -1.89 -19.09 -21.86
C LYS A 204 -0.94 -18.74 -20.70
N ALA A 205 -0.69 -19.66 -19.77
CA ALA A 205 0.13 -19.37 -18.59
C ALA A 205 1.63 -19.33 -18.93
N LYS A 206 2.17 -18.13 -19.16
CA LYS A 206 3.60 -17.87 -18.99
C LYS A 206 3.79 -17.09 -17.69
N ASP A 207 4.03 -17.82 -16.61
CA ASP A 207 4.24 -17.24 -15.29
C ASP A 207 5.50 -16.36 -15.28
N TYR A 208 5.32 -15.06 -15.42
CA TYR A 208 6.32 -14.07 -15.07
C TYR A 208 5.99 -13.55 -13.67
N VAL A 209 6.35 -14.33 -12.65
CA VAL A 209 6.25 -13.86 -11.26
C VAL A 209 7.34 -12.82 -11.05
N ALA A 210 7.00 -11.56 -11.30
CA ALA A 210 7.78 -10.45 -10.78
C ALA A 210 7.68 -10.52 -9.24
N ARG A 211 8.68 -11.11 -8.59
CA ARG A 211 8.76 -11.09 -7.13
C ARG A 211 8.92 -9.64 -6.71
N LEU A 212 7.86 -9.08 -6.16
CA LEU A 212 7.88 -7.74 -5.60
C LEU A 212 8.96 -7.69 -4.52
N LEU A 213 9.93 -6.80 -4.71
CA LEU A 213 11.02 -6.63 -3.78
C LEU A 213 10.46 -5.97 -2.51
N ASN A 214 10.69 -6.59 -1.35
CA ASN A 214 10.23 -6.03 -0.07
C ASN A 214 10.99 -4.73 0.23
N MET A 215 10.32 -3.59 0.01
CA MET A 215 10.89 -2.25 0.18
C MET A 215 11.32 -1.93 1.61
N GLN A 216 10.76 -2.62 2.61
CA GLN A 216 11.14 -2.43 4.01
C GLN A 216 12.49 -3.10 4.29
N LYS A 217 12.66 -4.36 3.90
CA LYS A 217 13.95 -5.07 4.00
C LYS A 217 15.07 -4.36 3.24
N VAL A 218 14.76 -3.85 2.04
CA VAL A 218 15.72 -3.08 1.24
C VAL A 218 16.20 -1.83 1.96
N LYS A 219 15.32 -1.13 2.69
CA LYS A 219 15.69 0.07 3.46
C LYS A 219 16.50 -0.27 4.71
N GLU A 220 16.15 -1.34 5.41
CA GLU A 220 16.84 -1.80 6.61
C GLU A 220 18.27 -2.26 6.29
N GLU A 221 18.45 -3.04 5.22
CA GLU A 221 19.74 -3.62 4.86
C GLU A 221 20.58 -2.75 3.91
N LYS A 222 20.05 -1.61 3.45
CA LYS A 222 20.72 -0.73 2.45
C LYS A 222 22.17 -0.41 2.81
N THR A 223 22.40 -0.01 4.05
CA THR A 223 23.72 0.43 4.54
C THR A 223 24.71 -0.73 4.55
N PHE A 224 24.27 -1.93 4.92
CA PHE A 224 25.10 -3.13 4.93
C PHE A 224 25.57 -3.49 3.52
N TRP A 225 24.63 -3.57 2.56
CA TRP A 225 24.94 -3.86 1.16
C TRP A 225 25.78 -2.77 0.50
N GLN A 226 25.58 -1.51 0.87
CA GLN A 226 26.38 -0.39 0.39
C GLN A 226 27.83 -0.46 0.88
N ILE A 227 28.05 -0.81 2.16
CA ILE A 227 29.40 -0.99 2.71
C ILE A 227 30.12 -2.16 2.03
N ILE A 228 29.45 -3.30 1.85
CA ILE A 228 30.02 -4.46 1.16
C ILE A 228 30.48 -4.11 -0.25
N ASN A 229 29.63 -3.45 -1.04
CA ASN A 229 29.93 -3.11 -2.43
C ASN A 229 31.03 -2.06 -2.57
N ILE A 230 31.28 -1.23 -1.56
CA ILE A 230 32.38 -0.25 -1.55
C ILE A 230 33.67 -0.88 -1.01
N ALA A 231 33.58 -1.65 0.08
CA ALA A 231 34.75 -2.19 0.77
C ALA A 231 35.41 -3.35 0.02
N VAL A 232 34.63 -4.23 -0.61
CA VAL A 232 35.15 -5.43 -1.31
C VAL A 232 36.09 -5.07 -2.48
N PRO A 233 35.74 -4.15 -3.41
CA PRO A 233 36.64 -3.78 -4.49
C PRO A 233 37.94 -3.12 -3.99
N VAL A 234 37.84 -2.25 -2.97
CA VAL A 234 39.00 -1.57 -2.40
C VAL A 234 39.96 -2.56 -1.72
N LEU A 235 39.42 -3.51 -0.95
CA LEU A 235 40.22 -4.57 -0.33
C LEU A 235 40.90 -5.46 -1.37
N LEU A 236 40.23 -5.79 -2.48
CA LEU A 236 40.83 -6.56 -3.57
C LEU A 236 42.05 -5.85 -4.18
N VAL A 237 41.96 -4.54 -4.43
CA VAL A 237 43.09 -3.76 -4.98
C VAL A 237 44.26 -3.70 -3.98
N ILE A 238 43.98 -3.48 -2.70
CA ILE A 238 45.01 -3.45 -1.65
C ILE A 238 45.69 -4.82 -1.52
N LEU A 239 44.90 -5.90 -1.50
CA LEU A 239 45.42 -7.26 -1.45
C LEU A 239 46.35 -7.54 -2.64
N PHE A 240 45.95 -7.15 -3.84
CA PHE A 240 46.76 -7.32 -5.05
C PHE A 240 48.07 -6.53 -4.98
N ALA A 241 48.03 -5.29 -4.49
CA ALA A 241 49.21 -4.46 -4.27
C ALA A 241 50.18 -5.09 -3.26
N VAL A 242 49.68 -5.63 -2.14
CA VAL A 242 50.50 -6.30 -1.12
C VAL A 242 51.16 -7.57 -1.68
N ILE A 243 50.41 -8.40 -2.40
CA ILE A 243 50.93 -9.63 -3.02
C ILE A 243 52.02 -9.27 -4.04
N PHE A 244 51.80 -8.25 -4.87
CA PHE A 244 52.78 -7.79 -5.85
C PHE A 244 54.06 -7.26 -5.17
N GLN A 245 53.91 -6.44 -4.13
CA GLN A 245 55.03 -5.89 -3.36
C GLN A 245 55.85 -7.00 -2.68
N TRP A 246 55.19 -8.03 -2.13
CA TRP A 246 55.85 -9.15 -1.48
C TRP A 246 56.64 -10.00 -2.49
N ASN A 247 56.02 -10.35 -3.62
CA ASN A 247 56.70 -11.07 -4.70
C ASN A 247 57.91 -10.29 -5.24
N ARG A 248 57.79 -8.96 -5.37
CA ARG A 248 58.91 -8.09 -5.78
C ARG A 248 60.07 -8.18 -4.79
N LYS A 249 59.80 -8.08 -3.47
CA LYS A 249 60.85 -8.17 -2.45
C LYS A 249 61.57 -9.52 -2.46
N ARG A 250 60.86 -10.63 -2.66
CA ARG A 250 61.48 -11.97 -2.73
C ARG A 250 62.33 -12.20 -3.97
N LYS A 251 61.98 -11.59 -5.11
CA LYS A 251 62.67 -11.85 -6.39
C LYS A 251 63.85 -10.90 -6.67
N TYR A 252 63.82 -9.69 -6.10
CA TYR A 252 64.79 -8.62 -6.44
C TYR A 252 65.58 -8.05 -5.26
N SER A 253 65.27 -8.42 -4.01
CA SER A 253 66.16 -8.11 -2.90
C SER A 253 67.18 -9.25 -2.78
N LYS A 254 68.43 -8.95 -3.15
CA LYS A 254 69.59 -9.77 -2.78
C LYS A 254 69.70 -9.90 -1.27
#